data_AF-A0A929ES10-F1
#
_entry.id   AF-A0A929ES10-F1
#
_cell.length_a   1.000
_cell.length_b   1.000
_cell.length_c   1.000
_cell.angle_alpha   90.00
_cell.angle_beta   90.00
_cell.angle_gamma   90.00
#
_symmetry.space_group_name_H-M   'P 1'
#
loop_
_entity.id
_entity.type
_entity.pdbx_description
1 polymer ?
#
loop_
_entity_poly.entity_id
_entity_poly.type
_entity_poly.pdbx_seq_one_letter_code
_entity_poly.pdbx_strand_id
1 'polypeptide(L)' 'IFAQAIRPPTVPEGTARIRVTVTSEHSMSDLEKALEAFELAGRKAGLL' A
#
# COMPACT_ATOMS: atom_id res chain seq x y z
N ILE A 1 -5.24 8.16 0.77
CA ILE A 1 -4.32 7.22 1.46
C ILE A 1 -2.91 7.67 1.15
N PHE A 2 -2.05 7.80 2.16
CA PHE A 2 -0.62 8.01 1.98
C PHE A 2 0.09 6.70 2.32
N ALA A 3 0.90 6.18 1.41
CA ALA A 3 1.69 4.97 1.64
C ALA A 3 3.06 5.14 0.99
N GLN A 4 4.11 4.72 1.70
CA GLN A 4 5.48 4.97 1.25
C GLN A 4 5.94 3.86 0.31
N ALA A 5 6.39 4.24 -0.88
CA ALA A 5 7.10 3.31 -1.77
C ALA A 5 8.52 3.08 -1.26
N ILE A 6 8.92 1.81 -1.19
CA ILE A 6 10.30 1.39 -0.96
C ILE A 6 10.81 0.78 -2.26
N ARG A 7 11.90 1.34 -2.79
CA ARG A 7 12.49 1.00 -4.09
C ARG A 7 14.02 0.97 -4.00
N PRO A 8 14.72 0.46 -5.02
CA PRO A 8 16.18 0.54 -5.08
C PRO A 8 16.71 1.97 -4.83
N PRO A 9 17.85 2.12 -4.13
CA PRO A 9 18.75 1.06 -3.65
C PRO A 9 18.35 0.45 -2.29
N THR A 10 17.27 0.90 -1.65
CA THR A 10 16.87 0.44 -0.31
C THR A 10 16.43 -1.03 -0.28
N VAL A 11 15.93 -1.54 -1.40
CA VAL A 11 15.59 -2.96 -1.61
C VAL A 11 16.18 -3.44 -2.94
N PRO A 12 16.43 -4.75 -3.12
CA PRO A 12 16.91 -5.28 -4.40
C PRO A 12 16.02 -4.91 -5.58
N GLU A 13 16.62 -4.81 -6.77
CA GLU A 13 15.90 -4.63 -8.02
C GLU A 13 14.78 -5.68 -8.19
N GLY A 14 13.64 -5.27 -8.73
CA GLY A 14 12.46 -6.12 -8.89
C GLY A 14 11.68 -6.43 -7.60
N THR A 15 12.13 -5.95 -6.43
CA THR A 15 11.46 -6.17 -5.12
C THR A 15 10.87 -4.90 -4.50
N ALA A 16 10.63 -3.89 -5.34
CA ALA A 16 9.95 -2.66 -4.93
C ALA A 16 8.56 -2.99 -4.34
N ARG A 17 8.20 -2.31 -3.26
CA ARG A 17 6.97 -2.58 -2.52
C ARG A 17 6.44 -1.33 -1.85
N ILE A 18 5.16 -1.33 -1.54
CA ILE A 18 4.53 -0.29 -0.73
C ILE A 18 4.55 -0.74 0.72
N ARG A 19 5.03 0.10 1.64
CA ARG A 19 4.96 -0.15 3.08
C ARG A 19 3.70 0.48 3.66
N VAL A 20 2.94 -0.34 4.37
CA VAL A 20 1.77 0.08 5.15
C VAL A 20 2.05 -0.27 6.61
N THR A 21 1.81 0.68 7.51
CA THR A 21 1.91 0.48 8.95
C THR A 21 0.54 0.70 9.56
N VAL A 22 -0.04 -0.38 10.08
CA VAL A 22 -1.30 -0.31 10.83
C VAL A 22 -0.97 -0.10 12.30
N THR A 23 -1.68 0.82 12.94
CA THR A 23 -1.51 1.17 14.35
C THR A 23 -2.86 1.17 15.07
N SER A 24 -2.86 1.23 16.40
CA SER A 24 -4.07 1.28 17.24
C SER A 24 -4.97 2.49 16.97
N GLU A 25 -4.42 3.56 16.39
CA GLU A 25 -5.15 4.79 16.10
C GLU A 25 -6.04 4.67 14.86
N HIS A 26 -5.85 3.64 14.02
CA HIS A 26 -6.68 3.44 12.85
C HIS A 26 -8.06 2.90 13.25
N SER A 27 -9.11 3.58 12.80
CA SER A 27 -10.47 3.10 12.91
C SER A 27 -10.78 2.02 11.86
N MET A 28 -11.86 1.27 12.06
CA MET A 28 -12.34 0.32 11.04
C MET A 28 -12.61 1.01 9.70
N SER A 29 -13.18 2.22 9.72
CA SER A 29 -13.42 2.99 8.50
C SER A 29 -12.14 3.43 7.79
N ASP A 30 -11.05 3.67 8.52
CA ASP A 30 -9.75 3.96 7.90
C ASP A 30 -9.22 2.72 7.15
N LEU A 31 -9.41 1.53 7.74
CA LEU A 31 -9.00 0.27 7.14
C LEU A 31 -9.84 -0.06 5.90
N GLU A 32 -11.15 0.10 5.96
CA GLU A 32 -12.05 -0.08 4.81
C GLU A 32 -11.66 0.84 3.65
N LYS A 33 -11.46 2.13 3.95
CA LYS A 33 -11.01 3.12 2.95
C LYS A 33 -9.64 2.78 2.36
N ALA A 34 -8.72 2.23 3.17
CA ALA A 34 -7.42 1.79 2.69
C ALA A 34 -7.56 0.59 1.73
N LEU A 35 -8.39 -0.40 2.08
CA LEU A 35 -8.65 -1.58 1.26
C LEU A 35 -9.23 -1.19 -0.10
N GLU A 36 -10.27 -0.35 -0.14
CA GLU A 36 -10.87 0.14 -1.39
C GLU A 36 -9.83 0.84 -2.29
N ALA A 37 -8.98 1.69 -1.69
CA ALA A 37 -7.94 2.40 -2.42
C ALA A 37 -6.89 1.45 -3.01
N PHE A 38 -6.46 0.44 -2.25
CA PHE A 38 -5.50 -0.56 -2.72
C PHE A 38 -6.10 -1.48 -3.78
N GLU A 39 -7.37 -1.88 -3.64
CA GLU A 39 -8.06 -2.66 -4.67
C GLU A 39 -8.12 -1.89 -6.00
N LEU A 40 -8.57 -0.63 -5.97
CA LEU A 40 -8.62 0.22 -7.16
C LEU A 40 -7.24 0.40 -7.80
N ALA A 41 -6.21 0.64 -6.98
CA ALA A 41 -4.85 0.82 -7.47
C ALA A 41 -4.27 -0.48 -8.08
N GLY A 42 -4.49 -1.63 -7.41
CA GLY A 42 -4.03 -2.93 -7.88
C GLY A 42 -4.65 -3.31 -9.23
N ARG A 43 -5.96 -3.10 -9.39
CA ARG A 43 -6.65 -3.32 -10.68
C ARG A 43 -6.11 -2.41 -11.78
N LYS A 44 -5.92 -1.12 -11.49
CA LYS A 44 -5.34 -0.16 -12.47
C LYS A 44 -3.90 -0.51 -12.86
N ALA A 45 -3.14 -1.10 -11.95
CA ALA A 45 -1.76 -1.54 -12.19
C ALA A 45 -1.68 -2.93 -12.85
N GLY A 46 -2.80 -3.64 -13.02
CA GLY A 46 -2.83 -5.01 -13.54
C GLY A 46 -2.23 -6.05 -12.58
N LEU A 47 -2.24 -5.77 -11.27
CA LEU A 47 -1.72 -6.64 -10.22
C LEU A 47 -2.83 -7.41 -9.47
N LEU A 48 -4.09 -7.02 -9.69
CA LEU A 48 -5.33 -7.65 -9.21
C LEU A 48 -6.32 -7.76 -10.37
#